data_AF-A0A6D2IQ78-F1
#
_entry.id   AF-A0A6D2IQ78-F1
#
_cell.length_a   1.000
_cell.length_b   1.000
_cell.length_c   1.000
_cell.angle_alpha   90.00
_cell.angle_beta   90.00
_cell.angle_gamma   90.00
#
_symmetry.space_group_name_H-M   'P 1'
#
loop_
_entity.id
_entity.type
_entity.pdbx_description
1 polymer ?
#
loop_
_entity_poly.entity_id
_entity_poly.type
_entity_poly.pdbx_seq_one_letter_code
_entity_poly.pdbx_strand_id
1 'polypeptide(L)'
;MKSCSPTQQSFLSLPFNVEMVRRCLFKMPLNKTPGPDGFPAEFFKATWDILGSEVAASVLNFFRSNFMPTSLNSTSLVLIPKRPGAEELKDFRPIA
;
A
#
# COMPACT_ATOMS: atom_id res chain seq x y z
N MET A 1 -20.76 1.46 16.44
CA MET A 1 -19.57 2.13 15.87
C MET A 1 -18.44 2.04 16.87
N LYS A 2 -17.28 1.48 16.51
CA LYS A 2 -16.09 1.56 17.38
C LYS A 2 -15.49 2.96 17.21
N SER A 3 -15.49 3.76 18.27
CA SER A 3 -14.82 5.06 18.28
C SER A 3 -13.32 4.88 18.53
N CYS A 4 -12.50 5.74 17.93
CA CYS A 4 -11.06 5.77 18.22
C CYS A 4 -10.83 6.19 19.67
N SER A 5 -9.93 5.50 20.39
CA SER A 5 -9.49 5.93 21.72
C SER A 5 -8.86 7.33 21.67
N PRO A 6 -8.83 8.08 22.78
CA PRO A 6 -8.20 9.40 22.82
C PRO A 6 -6.76 9.38 22.30
N THR A 7 -5.98 8.34 22.66
CA THR A 7 -4.62 8.14 22.18
C THR A 7 -4.52 7.97 20.66
N GLN A 8 -5.46 7.22 20.06
CA GLN A 8 -5.50 7.05 18.61
C GLN A 8 -5.88 8.34 17.89
N GLN A 9 -6.82 9.12 18.44
CA GLN A 9 -7.18 10.42 17.88
C GLN A 9 -5.99 11.38 17.91
N SER A 10 -5.29 11.49 19.05
CA SER A 10 -4.09 12.30 19.15
C SER A 10 -3.00 11.88 18.15
N PHE A 11 -2.81 10.57 17.95
CA PHE A 11 -1.84 10.05 16.98
C PHE A 11 -2.22 10.37 15.53
N LEU A 12 -3.50 10.23 15.17
CA LEU A 12 -3.99 10.50 13.81
C LEU A 12 -4.03 12.00 13.47
N SER A 13 -4.08 12.87 14.48
CA SER A 13 -4.03 14.33 14.32
C SER A 13 -2.60 14.88 14.14
N LEU A 14 -1.55 14.05 14.29
CA LEU A 14 -0.18 14.50 14.08
C LEU A 14 0.10 14.73 12.60
N PRO A 15 0.89 15.75 12.24
CA PRO A 15 1.28 15.97 10.87
C PRO A 15 2.14 14.80 10.36
N PHE A 16 1.75 14.24 9.23
CA PHE A 16 2.56 13.25 8.53
C PHE A 16 3.90 13.87 8.12
N ASN A 17 4.98 13.12 8.26
CA ASN A 17 6.33 13.53 7.90
C ASN A 17 7.07 12.41 7.15
N VAL A 18 8.23 12.75 6.57
CA VAL A 18 9.06 11.84 5.77
C VAL A 18 9.46 10.60 6.56
N GLU A 19 9.79 10.73 7.84
CA GLU A 19 10.20 9.61 8.68
C GLU A 19 9.06 8.61 8.92
N MET A 20 7.82 9.10 9.08
CA MET A 20 6.65 8.22 9.13
C MET A 20 6.47 7.44 7.83
N VAL A 21 6.63 8.09 6.68
CA VAL A 21 6.54 7.44 5.37
C VAL A 21 7.62 6.37 5.24
N ARG A 22 8.88 6.71 5.53
CA ARG A 22 10.01 5.78 5.53
C ARG A 22 9.73 4.59 6.44
N ARG A 23 9.37 4.83 7.69
CA ARG A 23 9.09 3.77 8.68
C ARG A 23 7.95 2.87 8.23
N CYS A 24 6.89 3.42 7.64
CA CYS A 24 5.78 2.62 7.10
C CYS A 24 6.24 1.76 5.94
N LEU A 25 6.95 2.32 4.97
CA LEU A 25 7.48 1.60 3.81
C LEU A 25 8.42 0.46 4.26
N PHE A 26 9.34 0.73 5.17
CA PHE A 26 10.31 -0.26 5.65
C PHE A 26 9.67 -1.38 6.48
N LYS A 27 8.51 -1.13 7.11
CA LYS A 27 7.70 -2.16 7.78
C LYS A 27 6.91 -3.06 6.82
N MET A 28 6.76 -2.70 5.55
CA MET A 28 6.03 -3.54 4.59
C MET A 28 6.73 -4.89 4.42
N PRO A 29 6.01 -6.02 4.34
CA PRO A 29 6.63 -7.32 4.14
C PRO A 29 7.31 -7.41 2.78
N LEU A 30 8.40 -8.18 2.72
CA LEU A 30 9.07 -8.55 1.47
C LEU A 30 8.35 -9.74 0.81
N ASN A 31 8.73 -10.05 -0.43
CA ASN A 31 8.22 -11.09 -1.31
C ASN A 31 6.70 -11.03 -1.49
N LYS A 32 6.19 -9.83 -1.72
CA LYS A 32 4.80 -9.60 -2.12
C LYS A 32 4.72 -9.38 -3.62
N THR A 33 3.61 -9.78 -4.21
CA THR A 33 3.31 -9.51 -5.62
C THR A 33 3.33 -7.99 -5.84
N PRO A 34 4.04 -7.49 -6.87
CA PRO A 34 4.00 -6.08 -7.20
C PRO A 34 2.60 -5.67 -7.70
N GLY A 35 2.33 -4.37 -7.70
CA GLY A 35 1.16 -3.85 -8.39
C GLY A 35 1.28 -3.99 -9.92
N PRO A 36 0.30 -3.48 -10.66
CA PRO A 36 0.35 -3.42 -12.13
C PRO A 36 1.55 -2.64 -12.68
N ASP A 37 2.21 -1.83 -11.83
CA ASP A 37 3.43 -1.09 -12.14
C ASP A 37 4.70 -1.95 -12.14
N GLY A 38 4.63 -3.17 -11.60
CA GLY A 38 5.76 -4.10 -11.54
C GLY A 38 6.79 -3.81 -10.45
N PHE A 39 6.57 -2.81 -9.57
CA PHE A 39 7.54 -2.42 -8.54
C PHE A 39 7.12 -2.92 -7.16
N PRO A 40 7.84 -3.89 -6.57
CA PRO A 40 7.53 -4.38 -5.22
C PRO A 40 8.08 -3.42 -4.14
N ALA A 41 7.69 -3.62 -2.88
CA ALA A 41 8.15 -2.77 -1.77
C ALA A 41 9.69 -2.74 -1.63
N GLU A 42 10.35 -3.84 -1.99
CA GLU A 42 11.80 -4.01 -2.02
C GLU A 42 12.50 -3.04 -2.94
N PHE A 43 11.90 -2.74 -4.09
CA PHE A 43 12.42 -1.74 -5.00
C PHE A 43 12.52 -0.39 -4.29
N PHE A 44 11.41 0.08 -3.71
CA PHE A 44 11.38 1.37 -3.01
C PHE A 44 12.27 1.41 -1.75
N LYS A 45 12.45 0.27 -1.06
CA LYS A 45 13.40 0.18 0.05
C LYS A 45 14.84 0.29 -0.43
N ALA A 46 15.20 -0.43 -1.49
CA ALA A 46 16.55 -0.47 -2.05
C ALA A 46 16.94 0.87 -2.70
N THR A 47 15.98 1.55 -3.33
CA THR A 47 16.21 2.84 -4.01
C THR A 47 15.84 4.03 -3.12
N TRP A 48 15.67 3.85 -1.81
CA TRP A 48 15.18 4.93 -0.94
C TRP A 48 16.09 6.17 -0.97
N ASP A 49 17.40 5.99 -1.07
CA ASP A 49 18.35 7.11 -1.11
C ASP A 49 18.26 7.92 -2.41
N ILE A 50 17.61 7.39 -3.46
CA ILE A 50 17.41 8.03 -4.76
C ILE A 50 15.97 8.55 -4.89
N LEU A 51 14.97 7.72 -4.57
CA LEU A 51 13.55 8.00 -4.81
C LEU A 51 12.77 8.40 -3.55
N GLY A 52 13.37 8.28 -2.36
CA GLY A 52 12.67 8.46 -1.09
C GLY A 52 12.09 9.85 -0.89
N SER A 53 12.75 10.89 -1.42
CA SER A 53 12.24 12.27 -1.39
C SER A 53 10.94 12.41 -2.18
N GLU A 54 10.92 11.89 -3.41
CA GLU A 54 9.76 11.96 -4.32
C GLU A 54 8.60 11.10 -3.82
N VAL A 55 8.90 9.90 -3.30
CA VAL A 55 7.91 9.03 -2.67
C VAL A 55 7.28 9.71 -1.47
N ALA A 56 8.08 10.28 -0.57
CA ALA A 56 7.56 10.98 0.60
C ALA A 56 6.77 12.24 0.21
N ALA A 57 7.26 13.03 -0.75
CA ALA A 57 6.55 14.20 -1.24
C ALA A 57 5.17 13.82 -1.83
N SER A 58 5.11 12.75 -2.61
CA SER A 58 3.86 12.25 -3.19
C SER A 58 2.85 11.82 -2.13
N VAL A 59 3.30 11.05 -1.13
CA VAL A 59 2.44 10.60 -0.01
C VAL A 59 1.96 11.79 0.82
N LEU A 60 2.84 12.73 1.16
CA LEU A 60 2.47 13.92 1.92
C LEU A 60 1.53 14.83 1.14
N ASN A 61 1.69 14.92 -0.19
CA ASN A 61 0.80 15.67 -1.05
C ASN A 61 -0.60 15.05 -1.09
N PHE A 62 -0.72 13.71 -1.10
CA PHE A 62 -2.02 13.05 -0.97
C PHE A 62 -2.76 13.47 0.30
N PHE A 63 -2.10 13.44 1.46
CA PHE A 63 -2.73 13.85 2.73
C PHE A 63 -3.08 15.34 2.82
N ARG A 64 -2.45 16.20 2.00
CA ARG A 64 -2.76 17.63 1.93
C ARG A 64 -3.86 17.95 0.93
N SER A 65 -3.83 17.31 -0.24
CA SER A 65 -4.71 17.61 -1.39
C SER A 65 -5.94 16.70 -1.46
N ASN A 66 -5.94 15.58 -0.73
CA ASN A 66 -6.89 14.48 -0.87
C ASN A 66 -6.96 13.91 -2.30
N PHE A 67 -5.94 14.14 -3.12
CA PHE A 67 -5.87 13.67 -4.49
C PHE A 67 -4.91 12.48 -4.61
N MET A 68 -5.44 11.37 -5.11
CA MET A 68 -4.66 10.17 -5.46
C MET A 68 -4.90 9.84 -6.93
N PRO A 69 -3.84 9.77 -7.76
CA PRO A 69 -3.96 9.28 -9.12
C PRO A 69 -4.60 7.90 -9.18
N THR A 70 -5.56 7.69 -10.09
CA THR A 70 -6.28 6.42 -10.24
C THR A 70 -5.35 5.24 -10.52
N SER A 71 -4.23 5.49 -11.20
CA SER A 71 -3.20 4.48 -11.46
C SER A 71 -2.60 3.87 -10.19
N LEU A 72 -2.47 4.63 -9.11
CA LEU A 72 -1.92 4.14 -7.83
C LEU A 72 -2.86 3.18 -7.10
N ASN A 73 -4.17 3.26 -7.37
CA ASN A 73 -5.18 2.36 -6.82
C ASN A 73 -5.49 1.17 -7.74
N SER A 74 -4.78 1.04 -8.86
CA SER A 74 -4.99 -0.07 -9.79
C SER A 74 -4.36 -1.35 -9.21
N THR A 75 -5.09 -2.46 -9.25
CA THR A 75 -4.62 -3.79 -8.83
C THR A 75 -4.97 -4.84 -9.88
N SER A 76 -4.12 -5.85 -10.04
CA SER A 76 -4.37 -7.01 -10.88
C SER A 76 -5.10 -8.09 -10.08
N LEU A 77 -6.34 -8.38 -10.49
CA LEU A 77 -7.11 -9.48 -9.91
C LEU A 77 -6.65 -10.82 -10.48
N VAL A 78 -6.13 -11.69 -9.62
CA VAL A 78 -5.74 -13.06 -9.96
C VAL A 78 -6.66 -14.04 -9.22
N LEU A 79 -7.21 -15.01 -9.95
CA LEU A 79 -8.05 -16.06 -9.39
C LEU A 79 -7.21 -17.31 -9.13
N ILE A 80 -7.00 -17.65 -7.85
CA ILE A 80 -6.29 -18.88 -7.47
C ILE A 80 -7.31 -20.00 -7.20
N PRO A 81 -7.23 -21.15 -7.90
CA PRO A 81 -8.15 -22.26 -7.66
C PRO A 81 -7.96 -22.83 -6.25
N LYS A 82 -9.05 -23.07 -5.52
CA LYS A 82 -9.05 -23.70 -4.19
C LYS A 82 -8.83 -25.21 -4.26
N ARG A 83 -9.22 -25.84 -5.38
CA ARG A 83 -9.19 -27.28 -5.61
C ARG A 83 -8.85 -27.58 -7.08
N PRO A 84 -8.26 -28.74 -7.40
CA PRO A 84 -8.13 -29.21 -8.77
C PRO A 84 -9.50 -29.28 -9.47
N GLY A 85 -9.57 -28.91 -10.75
CA GLY A 85 -10.83 -28.91 -11.51
C GLY A 85 -11.82 -27.82 -11.09
N ALA A 86 -11.33 -26.66 -10.64
CA ALA A 86 -12.19 -25.51 -10.33
C ALA A 86 -12.86 -24.97 -11.61
N GLU A 87 -14.19 -24.90 -11.61
CA GLU A 87 -14.99 -24.45 -12.77
C GLU A 87 -15.85 -23.23 -12.45
N GLU A 88 -16.34 -23.12 -11.21
CA GLU A 88 -17.21 -22.02 -10.79
C GLU A 88 -16.44 -20.93 -10.04
N LEU A 89 -16.89 -19.66 -10.11
CA LEU A 89 -16.29 -18.52 -9.40
C LEU A 89 -16.09 -18.78 -7.88
N LYS A 90 -17.01 -19.51 -7.24
CA LYS A 90 -16.92 -19.87 -5.82
C LYS A 90 -15.70 -20.76 -5.49
N ASP A 91 -15.19 -21.49 -6.48
CA ASP A 91 -14.02 -22.36 -6.35
C ASP A 91 -12.70 -21.61 -6.40
N PHE A 92 -12.70 -20.30 -6.68
CA PHE A 92 -11.50 -19.47 -6.72
C PHE A 92 -11.40 -18.58 -5.49
N ARG A 93 -10.16 -18.27 -5.08
CA ARG A 93 -9.85 -17.17 -4.17
C ARG A 93 -9.35 -16.00 -5.01
N PRO A 94 -10.05 -14.87 -5.04
CA PRO A 94 -9.50 -13.68 -5.64
C PRO A 94 -8.34 -13.18 -4.77
N ILE A 95 -7.22 -12.88 -5.40
CA ILE A 95 -6.11 -12.14 -4.81
C ILE A 95 -5.92 -10.88 -5.65
N ALA A 96 -5.82 -9.76 -4.94
CA ALA A 96 -5.56 -8.43 -5.44
C ALA A 96 -4.31 -7.88 -4.76
#